data_AF-A0A936G552-F1
#
_entry.id   AF-A0A936G552-F1
#
_cell.length_a   1.000
_cell.length_b   1.000
_cell.length_c   1.000
_cell.angle_alpha   90.00
_cell.angle_beta   90.00
_cell.angle_gamma   90.00
#
_symmetry.space_group_name_H-M   'P 1'
#
loop_
_entity.id
_entity.type
_entity.pdbx_description
1 polymer ?
#
loop_
_entity_poly.entity_id
_entity_poly.type
_entity_poly.pdbx_seq_one_letter_code
_entity_poly.pdbx_strand_id
1 'polypeptide(L)'
;MDFFLKPDLYLLIPATLVQTYVLARRPSKFALGHLLGSLVAPALYTIGEMAFEGWKFFQSPYHVMYLVFAFVIGLLQAGQLRPKDLLSDILLLLENLVRAEILFALYIAFEVYANPLQTVSLTEFFADGAHQFLALAVLLLGISAALANVSTQHYSQLLKQTAGQLKVYSEWLLGRNLLGRAINDPNSMRLSRQKRTMMFVDIRGFTSWSERRTPEEVASLLNRYYLTVEGLLDNYQIIKYKFTADEVMVVFIEADEAVRAARELQETLGRVLFKKELGVGIGVHTGLLVEGLLGGQNVRFYDVIGDTVNTAERIEKFAGAGEIWISEDTRLNLSNKIAGEQRQVTVKGKDQPMKVYLVL
;
A
#
# COMPACT_ATOMS: atom_id res chain seq x y z
N MET A 1 -37.29 -34.28 -17.68
CA MET A 1 -36.10 -34.59 -16.87
C MET A 1 -34.79 -34.51 -17.66
N ASP A 2 -34.81 -34.29 -18.99
CA ASP A 2 -33.59 -34.30 -19.83
C ASP A 2 -32.80 -32.98 -19.89
N PHE A 3 -33.25 -31.92 -19.21
CA PHE A 3 -32.55 -30.62 -19.21
C PHE A 3 -31.15 -30.71 -18.60
N PHE A 4 -30.98 -31.52 -17.55
CA PHE A 4 -29.69 -31.75 -16.88
C PHE A 4 -28.76 -32.71 -17.63
N LEU A 5 -29.19 -33.26 -18.78
CA LEU A 5 -28.38 -34.16 -19.60
C LEU A 5 -27.86 -33.47 -20.88
N LYS A 6 -28.23 -32.20 -21.11
CA LYS A 6 -27.75 -31.43 -22.26
C LYS A 6 -26.30 -30.95 -22.02
N PRO A 7 -25.34 -31.31 -22.90
CA PRO A 7 -23.93 -30.94 -22.77
C PRO A 7 -23.68 -29.43 -22.65
N ASP A 8 -24.59 -28.65 -23.22
CA ASP A 8 -24.50 -27.22 -23.46
C ASP A 8 -24.32 -26.39 -22.18
N LEU A 9 -25.01 -26.76 -21.10
CA LEU A 9 -24.85 -26.11 -19.80
C LEU A 9 -23.51 -26.45 -19.11
N TYR A 10 -22.99 -27.66 -19.36
CA TYR A 10 -21.77 -28.14 -18.74
C TYR A 10 -20.49 -27.67 -19.45
N LEU A 11 -20.58 -27.23 -20.71
CA LEU A 11 -19.45 -26.69 -21.45
C LEU A 11 -19.13 -25.23 -21.09
N LEU A 12 -20.14 -24.44 -20.69
CA LEU A 12 -19.97 -23.02 -20.33
C LEU A 12 -19.15 -22.81 -19.04
N ILE A 13 -19.35 -23.66 -18.02
CA ILE A 13 -18.63 -23.56 -16.74
C ILE A 13 -17.11 -23.74 -16.92
N PRO A 14 -16.59 -24.83 -17.51
CA PRO A 14 -15.16 -24.99 -17.73
C PRO A 14 -14.61 -23.96 -18.71
N ALA A 15 -15.37 -23.57 -19.75
CA ALA A 15 -14.96 -22.53 -20.69
C ALA A 15 -14.73 -21.18 -19.98
N THR A 16 -15.64 -20.77 -19.08
CA THR A 16 -15.51 -19.54 -18.29
C THR A 16 -14.36 -19.60 -17.28
N LEU A 17 -14.09 -20.78 -16.68
CA LEU A 17 -12.91 -20.97 -15.82
C LEU A 17 -11.60 -20.80 -16.62
N VAL A 18 -11.52 -21.37 -17.83
CA VAL A 18 -10.34 -21.20 -18.71
C VAL A 18 -10.16 -19.74 -19.11
N GLN A 19 -11.23 -19.05 -19.52
CA GLN A 19 -11.19 -17.61 -19.80
C GLN A 19 -10.69 -16.80 -18.61
N THR A 20 -11.22 -17.07 -17.41
CA THR A 20 -10.82 -16.39 -16.18
C THR A 20 -9.33 -16.62 -15.89
N TYR A 21 -8.85 -17.85 -16.05
CA TYR A 21 -7.44 -18.18 -15.89
C TYR A 21 -6.55 -17.45 -16.91
N VAL A 22 -6.95 -17.37 -18.18
CA VAL A 22 -6.21 -16.66 -19.24
C VAL A 22 -6.12 -15.16 -18.92
N LEU A 23 -7.24 -14.53 -18.57
CA LEU A 23 -7.29 -13.11 -18.21
C LEU A 23 -6.49 -12.80 -16.94
N ALA A 24 -6.48 -13.70 -15.96
CA ALA A 24 -5.71 -13.53 -14.73
C ALA A 24 -4.19 -13.69 -14.95
N ARG A 25 -3.75 -14.63 -15.78
CA ARG A 25 -2.32 -14.93 -15.99
C ARG A 25 -1.65 -13.99 -16.98
N ARG A 26 -2.39 -13.45 -17.95
CA ARG A 26 -1.90 -12.48 -18.94
C ARG A 26 -2.79 -11.25 -18.97
N PRO A 27 -2.72 -10.37 -17.95
CA PRO A 27 -3.43 -9.10 -17.99
C PRO A 27 -2.89 -8.26 -19.15
N SER A 28 -3.62 -8.26 -20.27
CA SER A 28 -3.27 -7.45 -21.43
C SER A 28 -3.52 -5.98 -21.12
N LYS A 29 -2.48 -5.16 -21.22
CA LYS A 29 -2.61 -3.69 -21.18
C LYS A 29 -3.25 -3.12 -22.45
N PHE A 30 -3.38 -3.93 -23.50
CA PHE A 30 -3.91 -3.52 -24.79
C PHE A 30 -5.36 -4.03 -24.99
N ALA A 31 -6.19 -3.17 -25.59
CA ALA A 31 -7.59 -3.44 -25.89
C ALA A 31 -7.80 -4.77 -26.64
N LEU A 32 -7.01 -5.02 -27.68
CA LEU A 32 -7.14 -6.23 -28.50
C LEU A 32 -6.86 -7.51 -27.70
N GLY A 33 -5.84 -7.52 -26.84
CA GLY A 33 -5.52 -8.70 -26.04
C GLY A 33 -6.59 -9.01 -24.99
N HIS A 34 -7.27 -7.97 -24.46
CA HIS A 34 -8.38 -8.16 -23.52
C HIS A 34 -9.65 -8.63 -24.23
N LEU A 35 -9.95 -8.10 -25.42
CA LEU A 35 -11.05 -8.59 -26.26
C LEU A 35 -10.85 -10.07 -26.59
N LEU A 36 -9.67 -10.46 -27.08
CA LEU A 36 -9.36 -11.85 -27.40
C LEU A 36 -9.45 -12.75 -26.15
N GLY A 37 -8.99 -12.27 -24.99
CA GLY A 37 -9.15 -12.96 -23.72
C GLY A 37 -10.61 -13.16 -23.31
N SER A 38 -11.45 -12.14 -23.50
CA SER A 38 -12.90 -12.20 -23.20
C SER A 38 -13.69 -13.11 -24.14
N LEU A 39 -13.10 -13.48 -25.29
CA LEU A 39 -13.69 -14.38 -26.28
C LEU A 39 -13.23 -15.83 -26.13
N VAL A 40 -12.38 -16.15 -25.14
CA VAL A 40 -11.91 -17.52 -24.90
C VAL A 40 -13.07 -18.46 -24.53
N ALA A 41 -13.94 -18.07 -23.60
CA ALA A 41 -15.07 -18.93 -23.24
C ALA A 41 -16.08 -19.05 -24.39
N PRO A 42 -16.45 -17.97 -25.11
CA PRO A 42 -17.25 -18.07 -26.33
C PRO A 42 -16.66 -19.01 -27.39
N ALA A 43 -15.35 -18.95 -27.62
CA ALA A 43 -14.67 -19.80 -28.58
C ALA A 43 -14.70 -21.28 -28.16
N LEU A 44 -14.38 -21.59 -26.89
CA LEU A 44 -14.43 -22.96 -26.38
C LEU A 44 -15.84 -23.54 -26.40
N TYR A 45 -16.83 -22.74 -26.01
CA TYR A 45 -18.23 -23.11 -26.12
C TYR A 45 -18.63 -23.42 -27.56
N THR A 46 -18.26 -22.54 -28.50
CA THR A 46 -18.55 -22.72 -29.94
C THR A 46 -17.93 -24.00 -30.49
N ILE A 47 -16.66 -24.28 -30.16
CA ILE A 47 -15.97 -25.50 -30.60
C ILE A 47 -16.65 -26.74 -30.02
N GLY A 48 -17.04 -26.69 -28.74
CA GLY A 48 -17.74 -27.79 -28.07
C GLY A 48 -19.09 -28.08 -28.70
N GLU A 49 -19.95 -27.08 -28.83
CA GLU A 49 -21.30 -27.22 -29.41
C GLU A 49 -21.28 -27.57 -30.89
N MET A 50 -20.40 -26.97 -31.69
CA MET A 50 -20.26 -27.32 -33.10
C MET A 50 -19.82 -28.78 -33.31
N ALA A 51 -19.15 -29.40 -32.35
CA ALA A 51 -18.81 -30.82 -32.42
C ALA A 51 -20.05 -31.72 -32.30
N PHE A 52 -21.10 -31.27 -31.63
CA PHE A 52 -22.36 -32.00 -31.48
C PHE A 52 -23.38 -31.63 -32.57
N GLU A 53 -23.57 -30.35 -32.84
CA GLU A 53 -24.62 -29.84 -33.73
C GLU A 53 -24.15 -29.59 -35.18
N GLY A 54 -22.85 -29.57 -35.42
CA GLY A 54 -22.27 -29.20 -36.70
C GLY A 54 -22.65 -27.77 -37.10
N TRP A 55 -22.95 -27.56 -38.38
CA TRP A 55 -23.29 -26.24 -38.91
C TRP A 55 -24.66 -25.70 -38.43
N LYS A 56 -25.51 -26.55 -37.84
CA LYS A 56 -26.81 -26.15 -37.28
C LYS A 56 -26.66 -25.23 -36.07
N PHE A 57 -25.50 -25.23 -35.43
CA PHE A 57 -25.14 -24.29 -34.36
C PHE A 57 -25.46 -22.83 -34.74
N PHE A 58 -25.07 -22.39 -35.94
CA PHE A 58 -25.28 -21.02 -36.40
C PHE A 58 -26.73 -20.72 -36.80
N GLN A 59 -27.58 -21.74 -36.86
CA GLN A 59 -29.02 -21.58 -37.14
C GLN A 59 -29.82 -21.43 -35.83
N SER A 60 -29.24 -21.79 -34.68
CA SER A 60 -29.85 -21.61 -33.37
C SER A 60 -29.75 -20.15 -32.90
N PRO A 61 -30.87 -19.47 -32.63
CA PRO A 61 -30.85 -18.07 -32.22
C PRO A 61 -30.14 -17.85 -30.88
N TYR A 62 -30.19 -18.83 -29.98
CA TYR A 62 -29.56 -18.73 -28.66
C TYR A 62 -28.02 -18.72 -28.74
N HIS A 63 -27.42 -19.53 -29.63
CA HIS A 63 -25.97 -19.55 -29.85
C HIS A 63 -25.48 -18.26 -30.50
N VAL A 64 -26.20 -17.78 -31.52
CA VAL A 64 -25.87 -16.53 -32.20
C VAL A 64 -25.96 -15.35 -31.23
N MET A 65 -27.00 -15.28 -30.42
CA MET A 65 -27.13 -14.25 -29.40
C MET A 65 -25.99 -14.29 -28.38
N TYR A 66 -25.66 -15.47 -27.85
CA TYR A 66 -24.54 -15.61 -26.90
C TYR A 66 -23.23 -15.06 -27.48
N LEU A 67 -22.93 -15.37 -28.76
CA LEU A 67 -21.75 -14.84 -29.45
C LEU A 67 -21.79 -13.32 -29.62
N VAL A 68 -22.94 -12.77 -30.02
CA VAL A 68 -23.11 -11.32 -30.18
C VAL A 68 -22.92 -10.60 -28.85
N PHE A 69 -23.59 -11.05 -27.78
CA PHE A 69 -23.46 -10.44 -26.47
C PHE A 69 -22.05 -10.56 -25.92
N ALA A 70 -21.41 -11.73 -26.05
CA ALA A 70 -20.04 -11.91 -25.61
C ALA A 70 -19.06 -11.00 -26.37
N PHE A 71 -19.26 -10.82 -27.68
CA PHE A 71 -18.46 -9.90 -28.48
C PHE A 71 -18.67 -8.44 -28.10
N VAL A 72 -19.91 -8.00 -27.94
CA VAL A 72 -20.25 -6.63 -27.52
C VAL A 72 -19.69 -6.33 -26.13
N ILE A 73 -19.88 -7.23 -25.16
CA ILE A 73 -19.33 -7.09 -23.81
C ILE A 73 -17.79 -7.03 -23.87
N GLY A 74 -17.16 -7.92 -24.65
CA GLY A 74 -15.70 -7.90 -24.85
C GLY A 74 -15.18 -6.59 -25.43
N LEU A 75 -15.91 -5.99 -26.39
CA LEU A 75 -15.57 -4.68 -26.97
C LEU A 75 -15.69 -3.56 -25.94
N LEU A 76 -16.77 -3.55 -25.15
CA LEU A 76 -16.99 -2.56 -24.11
C LEU A 76 -15.89 -2.64 -23.04
N GLN A 77 -15.55 -3.86 -22.59
CA GLN A 77 -14.45 -4.10 -21.65
C GLN A 77 -13.09 -3.67 -22.22
N ALA A 78 -12.82 -3.96 -23.48
CA ALA A 78 -11.59 -3.53 -24.15
C ALA A 78 -11.49 -1.99 -24.23
N GLY A 79 -12.62 -1.29 -24.40
CA GLY A 79 -12.69 0.17 -24.39
C GLY A 79 -12.44 0.79 -23.01
N GLN A 80 -12.82 0.09 -21.93
CA GLN A 80 -12.60 0.54 -20.55
C GLN A 80 -11.13 0.53 -20.11
N LEU A 81 -10.22 -0.11 -20.86
CA LEU A 81 -8.77 -0.14 -20.56
C LEU A 81 -8.06 1.21 -20.74
N ARG A 82 -8.78 2.23 -21.20
CA ARG A 82 -8.31 3.61 -21.30
C ARG A 82 -8.15 4.24 -19.91
N PRO A 83 -7.42 5.37 -19.79
CA PRO A 83 -7.38 6.14 -18.54
C PRO A 83 -8.81 6.45 -18.07
N LYS A 84 -9.03 6.42 -16.75
CA LYS A 84 -10.36 6.67 -16.17
C LYS A 84 -10.84 8.08 -16.51
N ASP A 85 -11.74 8.14 -17.47
CA ASP A 85 -12.40 9.34 -17.97
C ASP A 85 -13.91 9.08 -18.05
N LEU A 86 -14.67 10.13 -18.42
CA LEU A 86 -16.12 10.05 -18.60
C LEU A 86 -16.51 8.91 -19.57
N LEU A 87 -15.68 8.63 -20.58
CA LEU A 87 -15.94 7.60 -21.56
C LEU A 87 -15.86 6.20 -20.93
N SER A 88 -14.88 5.95 -20.06
CA SER A 88 -14.77 4.67 -19.33
C SER A 88 -16.00 4.41 -18.45
N ASP A 89 -16.50 5.44 -17.76
CA ASP A 89 -17.73 5.33 -16.95
C ASP A 89 -18.96 5.04 -17.82
N ILE A 90 -19.09 5.71 -18.97
CA ILE A 90 -20.16 5.43 -19.95
C ILE A 90 -20.06 4.00 -20.48
N LEU A 91 -18.86 3.52 -20.82
CA LEU A 91 -18.65 2.16 -21.32
C LEU A 91 -18.98 1.11 -20.26
N LEU A 92 -18.71 1.38 -18.98
CA LEU A 92 -19.10 0.53 -17.87
C LEU A 92 -20.62 0.51 -17.67
N LEU A 93 -21.28 1.66 -17.80
CA LEU A 93 -22.75 1.72 -17.77
C LEU A 93 -23.36 0.89 -18.91
N LEU A 94 -22.85 1.07 -20.13
CA LEU A 94 -23.29 0.31 -21.31
C LEU A 94 -23.04 -1.19 -21.15
N GLU A 95 -21.90 -1.60 -20.58
CA GLU A 95 -21.62 -3.03 -20.35
C GLU A 95 -22.66 -3.65 -19.41
N ASN A 96 -22.94 -2.99 -18.29
CA ASN A 96 -23.92 -3.48 -17.33
C ASN A 96 -25.33 -3.52 -17.92
N LEU A 97 -25.69 -2.52 -18.74
CA LEU A 97 -26.95 -2.49 -19.45
C LEU A 97 -27.06 -3.67 -20.43
N VAL A 98 -26.04 -3.87 -21.28
CA VAL A 98 -25.97 -4.99 -22.22
C VAL A 98 -26.09 -6.33 -21.50
N ARG A 99 -25.48 -6.49 -20.32
CA ARG A 99 -25.62 -7.72 -19.52
C ARG A 99 -27.05 -7.95 -19.02
N ALA A 100 -27.74 -6.91 -18.58
CA ALA A 100 -29.12 -7.02 -18.13
C ALA A 100 -30.06 -7.42 -19.28
N GLU A 101 -29.84 -6.84 -20.46
CA GLU A 101 -30.64 -7.10 -21.67
C GLU A 101 -30.46 -8.51 -22.25
N ILE A 102 -29.47 -9.30 -21.79
CA ILE A 102 -29.34 -10.71 -22.20
C ILE A 102 -30.63 -11.47 -21.87
N LEU A 103 -31.21 -11.25 -20.69
CA LEU A 103 -32.43 -11.94 -20.28
C LEU A 103 -33.63 -11.55 -21.15
N PHE A 104 -33.74 -10.27 -21.49
CA PHE A 104 -34.81 -9.78 -22.35
C PHE A 104 -34.65 -10.27 -23.79
N ALA A 105 -33.43 -10.29 -24.31
CA ALA A 105 -33.16 -10.87 -25.62
C ALA A 105 -33.47 -12.38 -25.65
N LEU A 106 -33.16 -13.11 -24.57
CA LEU A 106 -33.47 -14.54 -24.49
C LEU A 106 -34.97 -14.79 -24.42
N TYR A 107 -35.68 -13.89 -23.72
CA TYR A 107 -37.13 -13.88 -23.72
C TYR A 107 -37.71 -13.67 -25.12
N ILE A 108 -37.22 -12.68 -25.88
CA ILE A 108 -37.63 -12.47 -27.27
C ILE A 108 -37.38 -13.74 -28.10
N ALA A 109 -36.20 -14.36 -27.98
CA ALA A 109 -35.87 -15.57 -28.74
C ALA A 109 -36.80 -16.75 -28.39
N PHE A 110 -37.15 -16.90 -27.11
CA PHE A 110 -38.12 -17.88 -26.66
C PHE A 110 -39.52 -17.60 -27.22
N GLU A 111 -39.96 -16.35 -27.17
CA GLU A 111 -41.29 -15.95 -27.63
C GLU A 111 -41.47 -16.13 -29.14
N VAL A 112 -40.42 -15.82 -29.92
CA VAL A 112 -40.39 -16.08 -31.36
C VAL A 112 -40.53 -17.57 -31.68
N TYR A 113 -39.96 -18.43 -30.84
CA TYR A 113 -40.06 -19.88 -31.00
C TYR A 113 -41.41 -20.43 -30.54
N ALA A 114 -41.93 -19.95 -29.41
CA ALA A 114 -43.15 -20.45 -28.79
C ALA A 114 -44.42 -19.93 -29.49
N ASN A 115 -44.41 -18.66 -29.92
CA ASN A 115 -45.57 -17.93 -30.44
C ASN A 115 -45.25 -17.19 -31.76
N PRO A 116 -44.81 -17.89 -32.83
CA PRO A 116 -44.31 -17.27 -34.06
C PRO A 116 -45.32 -16.37 -34.79
N LEU A 117 -46.62 -16.63 -34.62
CA LEU A 117 -47.69 -15.81 -35.21
C LEU A 117 -47.89 -14.46 -34.49
N GLN A 118 -47.43 -14.33 -33.25
CA GLN A 118 -47.52 -13.10 -32.44
C GLN A 118 -46.22 -12.29 -32.46
N THR A 119 -45.18 -12.79 -33.13
CA THR A 119 -43.85 -12.19 -33.17
C THR A 119 -43.36 -11.94 -34.60
N VAL A 120 -44.27 -11.78 -35.57
CA VAL A 120 -43.88 -11.58 -36.98
C VAL A 120 -43.17 -10.23 -37.15
N SER A 121 -43.48 -9.25 -36.30
CA SER A 121 -42.81 -7.95 -36.25
C SER A 121 -42.61 -7.46 -34.81
N LEU A 122 -41.66 -6.53 -34.62
CA LEU A 122 -41.50 -5.84 -33.34
C LEU A 122 -42.77 -5.07 -32.94
N THR A 123 -43.52 -4.56 -33.91
CA THR A 123 -44.78 -3.84 -33.66
C THR A 123 -45.84 -4.75 -33.05
N GLU A 124 -45.97 -5.99 -33.55
CA GLU A 124 -46.88 -6.99 -32.99
C GLU A 124 -46.39 -7.51 -31.65
N PHE A 125 -45.07 -7.75 -31.52
CA PHE A 125 -44.47 -8.15 -30.25
C PHE A 125 -44.76 -7.11 -29.16
N PHE A 126 -44.53 -5.83 -29.43
CA PHE A 126 -44.80 -4.77 -28.46
C PHE A 126 -46.27 -4.35 -28.39
N ALA A 127 -47.19 -4.99 -29.13
CA ALA A 127 -48.63 -4.75 -28.92
C ALA A 127 -49.13 -5.38 -27.61
N ASP A 128 -48.43 -6.39 -27.09
CA ASP A 128 -48.72 -6.99 -25.79
C ASP A 128 -48.15 -6.13 -24.64
N GLY A 129 -49.01 -5.76 -23.69
CA GLY A 129 -48.61 -5.01 -22.50
C GLY A 129 -47.61 -5.76 -21.61
N ALA A 130 -47.61 -7.09 -21.60
CA ALA A 130 -46.64 -7.89 -20.88
C ALA A 130 -45.22 -7.74 -21.46
N HIS A 131 -45.09 -7.72 -22.79
CA HIS A 131 -43.82 -7.50 -23.48
C HIS A 131 -43.27 -6.10 -23.24
N GLN A 132 -44.14 -5.08 -23.30
CA GLN A 132 -43.78 -3.70 -22.96
C GLN A 132 -43.30 -3.58 -21.50
N PHE A 133 -44.04 -4.19 -20.57
CA PHE A 133 -43.69 -4.18 -19.16
C PHE A 133 -42.35 -4.85 -18.90
N LEU A 134 -42.11 -6.03 -19.48
CA LEU A 134 -40.85 -6.76 -19.29
C LEU A 134 -39.66 -5.99 -19.87
N ALA A 135 -39.80 -5.41 -21.05
CA ALA A 135 -38.76 -4.60 -21.68
C ALA A 135 -38.37 -3.41 -20.80
N LEU A 136 -39.36 -2.67 -20.30
CA LEU A 136 -39.12 -1.52 -19.45
C LEU A 136 -38.54 -1.94 -18.09
N ALA A 137 -39.03 -3.02 -17.50
CA ALA A 137 -38.57 -3.53 -16.22
C ALA A 137 -37.10 -3.98 -16.28
N VAL A 138 -36.71 -4.76 -17.30
CA VAL A 138 -35.33 -5.22 -17.48
C VAL A 138 -34.39 -4.03 -17.75
N LEU A 139 -34.82 -3.07 -18.57
CA LEU A 139 -34.05 -1.85 -18.83
C LEU A 139 -33.80 -1.05 -17.56
N LEU A 140 -34.84 -0.81 -16.75
CA LEU A 140 -34.72 -0.07 -15.49
C LEU A 140 -33.87 -0.80 -14.46
N LEU A 141 -33.98 -2.12 -14.38
CA LEU A 141 -33.12 -2.96 -13.53
C LEU A 141 -31.67 -2.91 -14.00
N GLY A 142 -31.42 -2.95 -15.31
CA GLY A 142 -30.10 -2.81 -15.91
C GLY A 142 -29.45 -1.47 -15.60
N ILE A 143 -30.18 -0.37 -15.77
CA ILE A 143 -29.72 0.98 -15.40
C ILE A 143 -29.42 1.06 -13.89
N SER A 144 -30.30 0.52 -13.06
CA SER A 144 -30.12 0.54 -11.60
C SER A 144 -28.88 -0.25 -11.16
N ALA A 145 -28.69 -1.45 -11.72
CA ALA A 145 -27.51 -2.28 -11.47
C ALA A 145 -26.22 -1.60 -11.99
N ALA A 146 -26.28 -0.97 -13.16
CA ALA A 146 -25.16 -0.24 -13.74
C ALA A 146 -24.73 0.94 -12.85
N LEU A 147 -25.67 1.77 -12.41
CA LEU A 147 -25.40 2.89 -11.52
C LEU A 147 -24.86 2.42 -10.15
N ALA A 148 -25.43 1.36 -9.58
CA ALA A 148 -24.94 0.77 -8.33
C ALA A 148 -23.49 0.26 -8.47
N ASN A 149 -23.16 -0.39 -9.59
CA ASN A 149 -21.81 -0.88 -9.86
C ASN A 149 -20.81 0.27 -10.04
N VAL A 150 -21.16 1.30 -10.82
CA VAL A 150 -20.32 2.51 -10.97
C VAL A 150 -20.08 3.18 -9.63
N SER A 151 -21.14 3.40 -8.85
CA SER A 151 -21.07 4.01 -7.52
C SER A 151 -20.18 3.22 -6.57
N THR A 152 -20.35 1.90 -6.52
CA THR A 152 -19.54 1.01 -5.68
C THR A 152 -18.06 1.04 -6.07
N GLN A 153 -17.76 1.04 -7.37
CA GLN A 153 -16.40 1.16 -7.86
C GLN A 153 -15.79 2.52 -7.51
N HIS A 154 -16.55 3.61 -7.65
CA HIS A 154 -16.11 4.95 -7.29
C HIS A 154 -15.79 5.05 -5.79
N TYR A 155 -16.70 4.64 -4.91
CA TYR A 155 -16.49 4.64 -3.46
C TYR A 155 -15.30 3.77 -3.04
N SER A 156 -15.15 2.59 -3.63
CA SER A 156 -14.01 1.70 -3.35
C SER A 156 -12.67 2.33 -3.71
N GLN A 157 -12.61 3.11 -4.80
CA GLN A 157 -11.41 3.82 -5.20
C GLN A 157 -11.09 4.98 -4.27
N LEU A 158 -12.10 5.78 -3.92
CA LEU A 158 -11.96 6.89 -2.97
C LEU A 158 -11.47 6.37 -1.61
N LEU A 159 -12.03 5.26 -1.12
CA LEU A 159 -11.59 4.61 0.11
C LEU A 159 -10.12 4.17 0.02
N LYS A 160 -9.72 3.51 -1.07
CA LYS A 160 -8.32 3.08 -1.26
C LYS A 160 -7.35 4.27 -1.33
N GLN A 161 -7.71 5.33 -2.04
CA GLN A 161 -6.90 6.55 -2.14
C GLN A 161 -6.76 7.25 -0.79
N THR A 162 -7.88 7.44 -0.08
CA THR A 162 -7.91 8.08 1.24
C THR A 162 -7.12 7.25 2.25
N ALA A 163 -7.32 5.93 2.28
CA ALA A 163 -6.55 5.03 3.14
C ALA A 163 -5.05 5.07 2.81
N GLY A 164 -4.70 5.15 1.51
CA GLY A 164 -3.31 5.32 1.06
C GLY A 164 -2.68 6.62 1.54
N GLN A 165 -3.38 7.74 1.42
CA GLN A 165 -2.92 9.04 1.90
C GLN A 165 -2.77 9.08 3.42
N LEU A 166 -3.78 8.60 4.15
CA LEU A 166 -3.73 8.50 5.62
C LEU A 166 -2.59 7.61 6.08
N LYS A 167 -2.32 6.50 5.38
CA LYS A 167 -1.17 5.65 5.64
C LYS A 167 0.14 6.41 5.48
N VAL A 168 0.33 7.15 4.38
CA VAL A 168 1.55 7.95 4.15
C VAL A 168 1.76 8.98 5.26
N TYR A 169 0.73 9.75 5.62
CA TYR A 169 0.84 10.73 6.71
C TYR A 169 1.09 10.07 8.06
N SER A 170 0.50 8.91 8.32
CA SER A 170 0.75 8.15 9.54
C SER A 170 2.17 7.58 9.58
N GLU A 171 2.72 7.12 8.45
CA GLU A 171 4.10 6.66 8.33
C GLU A 171 5.09 7.79 8.57
N TRP A 172 4.83 9.00 8.08
CA TRP A 172 5.68 10.17 8.34
C TRP A 172 5.73 10.56 9.82
N LEU A 173 4.60 10.38 10.54
CA LEU A 173 4.50 10.79 11.95
C LEU A 173 4.98 9.72 12.93
N LEU A 174 4.72 8.43 12.65
CA LEU A 174 5.04 7.32 13.56
C LEU A 174 6.25 6.49 13.10
N GLY A 175 6.62 6.55 11.83
CA GLY A 175 7.52 5.59 11.21
C GLY A 175 6.82 4.28 10.81
N ARG A 176 7.31 3.64 9.74
CA ARG A 176 6.71 2.42 9.18
C ARG A 176 6.59 1.27 10.19
N ASN A 177 7.63 1.07 11.00
CA ASN A 177 7.69 -0.04 11.96
C ASN A 177 6.66 0.11 13.08
N LEU A 178 6.54 1.31 13.68
CA LEU A 178 5.55 1.56 14.73
C LEU A 178 4.13 1.55 14.19
N LEU A 179 3.89 2.12 13.00
CA LEU A 179 2.57 2.06 12.37
C LEU A 179 2.13 0.61 12.13
N GLY A 180 3.03 -0.24 11.61
CA GLY A 180 2.75 -1.66 11.42
C GLY A 180 2.38 -2.39 12.71
N ARG A 181 3.10 -2.10 13.81
CA ARG A 181 2.78 -2.64 15.14
C ARG A 181 1.42 -2.17 15.63
N ALA A 182 1.12 -0.89 15.51
CA ALA A 182 -0.13 -0.29 15.95
C ALA A 182 -1.36 -0.84 15.19
N ILE A 183 -1.22 -1.09 13.88
CA ILE A 183 -2.28 -1.67 13.05
C ILE A 183 -2.54 -3.14 13.43
N ASN A 184 -1.49 -3.91 13.70
CA ASN A 184 -1.60 -5.34 13.99
C ASN A 184 -2.05 -5.63 15.42
N ASP A 185 -1.61 -4.84 16.39
CA ASP A 185 -2.01 -4.93 17.79
C ASP A 185 -2.16 -3.53 18.41
N PRO A 186 -3.39 -3.04 18.63
CA PRO A 186 -3.62 -1.76 19.29
C PRO A 186 -3.01 -1.64 20.69
N ASN A 187 -2.80 -2.76 21.40
CA ASN A 187 -2.19 -2.76 22.73
C ASN A 187 -0.67 -2.63 22.69
N SER A 188 -0.03 -2.86 21.55
CA SER A 188 1.43 -2.75 21.38
C SER A 188 1.97 -1.34 21.64
N MET A 189 1.08 -0.34 21.62
CA MET A 189 1.40 1.07 21.81
C MET A 189 1.17 1.55 23.26
N ARG A 190 0.81 0.66 24.19
CA ARG A 190 0.67 1.00 25.62
C ARG A 190 2.01 1.32 26.25
N LEU A 191 1.98 2.15 27.30
CA LEU A 191 3.17 2.43 28.09
C LEU A 191 3.71 1.15 28.71
N SER A 192 4.97 0.85 28.43
CA SER A 192 5.67 -0.28 29.03
C SER A 192 7.10 0.10 29.38
N ARG A 193 7.60 -0.46 30.49
CA ARG A 193 8.99 -0.27 30.90
C ARG A 193 9.86 -1.29 30.17
N GLN A 194 10.82 -0.81 29.40
CA GLN A 194 11.66 -1.62 28.53
C GLN A 194 13.12 -1.24 28.69
N LYS A 195 14.01 -2.21 28.53
CA LYS A 195 15.44 -1.95 28.39
C LYS A 195 15.72 -1.67 26.91
N ARG A 196 16.26 -0.48 26.61
CA ARG A 196 16.54 -0.04 25.23
C ARG A 196 17.91 0.60 25.15
N THR A 197 18.44 0.67 23.94
CA THR A 197 19.66 1.43 23.64
C THR A 197 19.30 2.70 22.89
N MET A 198 19.63 3.83 23.49
CA MET A 198 19.42 5.17 22.96
C MET A 198 20.69 5.65 22.28
N MET A 199 20.55 6.23 21.09
CA MET A 199 21.62 6.94 20.40
C MET A 199 21.18 8.38 20.13
N PHE A 200 22.07 9.33 20.40
CA PHE A 200 21.94 10.71 19.99
C PHE A 200 23.09 11.06 19.04
N VAL A 201 22.78 11.80 17.99
CA VAL A 201 23.72 12.30 16.99
C VAL A 201 23.47 13.79 16.83
N ASP A 202 24.51 14.63 16.87
CA ASP A 202 24.38 16.07 16.66
C ASP A 202 25.53 16.60 15.78
N ILE A 203 25.26 17.64 14.99
CA ILE A 203 26.24 18.28 14.09
C ILE A 203 27.06 19.31 14.86
N ARG A 204 28.36 19.04 15.00
CA ARG A 204 29.30 19.97 15.66
C ARG A 204 29.55 21.20 14.81
N GLY A 205 29.32 22.37 15.42
CA GLY A 205 29.48 23.67 14.77
C GLY A 205 28.26 24.15 13.97
N PHE A 206 27.13 23.43 14.03
CA PHE A 206 25.95 23.75 13.25
C PHE A 206 25.36 25.13 13.55
N THR A 207 25.20 25.52 14.83
CA THR A 207 24.64 26.84 15.19
C THR A 207 25.43 27.96 14.51
N SER A 208 26.75 28.02 14.74
CA SER A 208 27.62 29.03 14.12
C SER A 208 27.70 28.91 12.60
N TRP A 209 27.49 27.72 12.04
CA TRP A 209 27.35 27.56 10.60
C TRP A 209 26.05 28.22 10.13
N SER A 210 24.90 27.86 10.71
CA SER A 210 23.56 28.29 10.32
C SER A 210 23.34 29.81 10.41
N GLU A 211 23.89 30.48 11.42
CA GLU A 211 23.73 31.94 11.65
C GLU A 211 24.24 32.81 10.49
N ARG A 212 25.13 32.28 9.65
CA ARG A 212 25.77 33.00 8.54
C ARG A 212 25.22 32.59 7.18
N ARG A 213 24.12 31.84 7.12
CA ARG A 213 23.53 31.31 5.90
C ARG A 213 22.05 31.66 5.82
N THR A 214 21.52 31.58 4.61
CA THR A 214 20.09 31.76 4.36
C THR A 214 19.29 30.57 4.90
N PRO A 215 18.02 30.75 5.29
CA PRO A 215 17.16 29.64 5.71
C PRO A 215 17.08 28.50 4.69
N GLU A 216 17.09 28.80 3.40
CA GLU A 216 17.05 27.84 2.30
C GLU A 216 18.32 26.97 2.25
N GLU A 217 19.50 27.55 2.48
CA GLU A 217 20.76 26.82 2.57
C GLU A 217 20.80 25.90 3.79
N VAL A 218 20.29 26.37 4.93
CA VAL A 218 20.18 25.57 6.15
C VAL A 218 19.22 24.40 5.95
N ALA A 219 18.04 24.65 5.37
CA ALA A 219 17.06 23.62 5.05
C ALA A 219 17.61 22.59 4.05
N SER A 220 18.37 23.03 3.04
CA SER A 220 19.02 22.15 2.07
C SER A 220 20.06 21.23 2.73
N LEU A 221 20.84 21.75 3.69
CA LEU A 221 21.75 20.92 4.49
C LEU A 221 20.98 19.89 5.33
N LEU A 222 19.97 20.34 6.08
CA LEU A 222 19.18 19.47 6.95
C LEU A 222 18.46 18.38 6.15
N ASN A 223 17.85 18.71 5.01
CA ASN A 223 17.20 17.72 4.14
C ASN A 223 18.18 16.66 3.65
N ARG A 224 19.40 17.06 3.24
CA ARG A 224 20.43 16.11 2.81
C ARG A 224 20.94 15.27 3.99
N TYR A 225 21.07 15.87 5.16
CA TYR A 225 21.42 15.19 6.40
C TYR A 225 20.36 14.13 6.76
N TYR A 226 19.07 14.50 6.79
CA TYR A 226 17.95 13.60 7.06
C TYR A 226 17.90 12.43 6.08
N LEU A 227 17.96 12.69 4.77
CA LEU A 227 17.97 11.63 3.76
C LEU A 227 19.13 10.64 3.93
N THR A 228 20.29 11.12 4.38
CA THR A 228 21.47 10.27 4.63
C THR A 228 21.25 9.40 5.86
N VAL A 229 20.71 9.97 6.94
CA VAL A 229 20.40 9.26 8.18
C VAL A 229 19.31 8.21 7.94
N GLU A 230 18.20 8.58 7.29
CA GLU A 230 17.07 7.68 7.01
C GLU A 230 17.51 6.48 6.17
N GLY A 231 18.21 6.73 5.06
CA GLY A 231 18.67 5.66 4.16
C GLY A 231 19.63 4.66 4.82
N LEU A 232 20.38 5.09 5.83
CA LEU A 232 21.22 4.21 6.62
C LEU A 232 20.41 3.44 7.67
N LEU A 233 19.57 4.15 8.42
CA LEU A 233 18.75 3.58 9.49
C LEU A 233 17.74 2.52 9.00
N ASP A 234 17.32 2.58 7.73
CA ASP A 234 16.49 1.55 7.08
C ASP A 234 17.14 0.14 7.09
N ASN A 235 18.47 0.05 7.27
CA ASN A 235 19.19 -1.23 7.35
C ASN A 235 19.28 -1.82 8.77
N TYR A 236 18.72 -1.15 9.78
CA TYR A 236 18.85 -1.53 11.19
C TYR A 236 17.49 -1.76 11.86
N GLN A 237 17.43 -2.67 12.84
CA GLN A 237 16.20 -2.89 13.62
C GLN A 237 16.01 -1.80 14.69
N ILE A 238 15.47 -0.66 14.26
CA ILE A 238 15.12 0.44 15.14
C ILE A 238 13.63 0.46 15.49
N ILE A 239 13.33 0.97 16.67
CA ILE A 239 11.96 1.20 17.13
C ILE A 239 11.45 2.53 16.57
N LYS A 240 12.23 3.59 16.73
CA LYS A 240 11.92 4.94 16.23
C LYS A 240 13.19 5.76 16.09
N TYR A 241 13.12 6.78 15.25
CA TYR A 241 14.02 7.92 15.30
C TYR A 241 13.22 9.22 15.28
N LYS A 242 13.84 10.30 15.69
CA LYS A 242 13.27 11.65 15.69
C LYS A 242 14.35 12.65 15.34
N PHE A 243 14.03 13.56 14.43
CA PHE A 243 14.85 14.73 14.13
C PHE A 243 14.43 15.91 15.02
N THR A 244 15.42 16.61 15.58
CA THR A 244 15.24 17.89 16.27
C THR A 244 16.32 18.85 15.73
N ALA A 245 16.03 19.51 14.61
CA ALA A 245 17.03 20.29 13.87
C ALA A 245 18.25 19.45 13.45
N ASP A 246 19.43 19.77 13.95
CA ASP A 246 20.71 19.07 13.74
C ASP A 246 20.87 17.79 14.58
N GLU A 247 19.99 17.59 15.57
CA GLU A 247 20.01 16.41 16.42
C GLU A 247 19.13 15.27 15.86
N VAL A 248 19.62 14.04 15.99
CA VAL A 248 18.89 12.79 15.77
C VAL A 248 18.87 11.97 17.03
N MET A 249 17.68 11.63 17.51
CA MET A 249 17.48 10.62 18.54
C MET A 249 17.05 9.31 17.87
N VAL A 250 17.70 8.20 18.19
CA VAL A 250 17.34 6.86 17.68
C VAL A 250 17.21 5.87 18.84
N VAL A 251 16.20 5.01 18.76
CA VAL A 251 15.89 3.99 19.76
C VAL A 251 16.08 2.61 19.16
N PHE A 252 17.02 1.85 19.70
CA PHE A 252 17.34 0.48 19.30
C PHE A 252 16.83 -0.53 20.33
N ILE A 253 16.54 -1.74 19.85
CA ILE A 253 16.27 -2.90 20.71
C ILE A 253 17.59 -3.31 21.38
N GLU A 254 18.64 -3.51 20.58
CA GLU A 254 19.92 -4.09 21.01
C GLU A 254 21.09 -3.10 20.92
N ALA A 255 22.08 -3.27 21.81
CA ALA A 255 23.26 -2.40 21.85
C ALA A 255 24.20 -2.61 20.64
N ASP A 256 24.34 -3.84 20.16
CA ASP A 256 25.20 -4.17 19.03
C ASP A 256 24.76 -3.49 17.74
N GLU A 257 23.44 -3.38 17.50
CA GLU A 257 22.90 -2.64 16.35
C GLU A 257 23.15 -1.14 16.46
N ALA A 258 22.93 -0.56 17.65
CA ALA A 258 23.16 0.85 17.89
C ALA A 258 24.62 1.26 17.62
N VAL A 259 25.59 0.47 18.09
CA VAL A 259 27.02 0.78 17.90
C VAL A 259 27.48 0.56 16.46
N ARG A 260 26.94 -0.43 15.74
CA ARG A 260 27.19 -0.59 14.30
C ARG A 260 26.64 0.59 13.50
N ALA A 261 25.39 0.98 13.76
CA ALA A 261 24.76 2.13 13.13
C ALA A 261 25.53 3.43 13.44
N ALA A 262 25.99 3.62 14.68
CA ALA A 262 26.79 4.78 15.08
C ALA A 262 28.08 4.92 14.25
N ARG A 263 28.82 3.82 14.05
CA ARG A 263 30.04 3.82 13.21
C ARG A 263 29.75 4.19 11.77
N GLU A 264 28.74 3.57 11.17
CA GLU A 264 28.37 3.82 9.79
C GLU A 264 27.84 5.25 9.59
N LEU A 265 27.09 5.78 10.55
CA LEU A 265 26.62 7.17 10.57
C LEU A 265 27.79 8.14 10.68
N GLN A 266 28.72 7.92 11.61
CA GLN A 266 29.90 8.78 11.79
C GLN A 266 30.72 8.85 10.49
N GLU A 267 30.95 7.71 9.84
CA GLU A 267 31.72 7.64 8.59
C GLU A 267 30.99 8.33 7.44
N THR A 268 29.70 8.01 7.26
CA THR A 268 28.89 8.50 6.13
C THR A 268 28.61 10.00 6.26
N LEU A 269 28.20 10.44 7.45
CA LEU A 269 27.92 11.86 7.72
C LEU A 269 29.21 12.67 7.74
N GLY A 270 30.32 12.11 8.21
CA GLY A 270 31.64 12.71 8.10
C GLY A 270 31.95 13.12 6.66
N ARG A 271 31.69 12.25 5.68
CA ARG A 271 31.88 12.59 4.25
C ARG A 271 30.92 13.67 3.74
N VAL A 272 29.66 13.63 4.17
CA VAL A 272 28.63 14.60 3.73
C VAL A 272 28.90 16.00 4.29
N LEU A 273 29.41 16.07 5.52
CA LEU A 273 29.63 17.29 6.27
C LEU A 273 31.05 17.86 6.11
N PHE A 274 32.01 17.04 5.67
CA PHE A 274 33.42 17.43 5.49
C PHE A 274 33.61 18.73 4.70
N LYS A 275 32.92 18.87 3.56
CA LYS A 275 33.02 20.07 2.70
C LYS A 275 32.53 21.36 3.38
N LYS A 276 31.83 21.25 4.51
CA LYS A 276 31.32 22.36 5.31
C LYS A 276 32.11 22.58 6.59
N GLU A 277 33.21 21.83 6.78
CA GLU A 277 34.02 21.84 8.02
C GLU A 277 33.20 21.45 9.25
N LEU A 278 32.19 20.61 9.04
CA LEU A 278 31.32 20.08 10.09
C LEU A 278 31.59 18.58 10.28
N GLY A 279 31.24 18.08 11.46
CA GLY A 279 31.24 16.65 11.78
C GLY A 279 30.12 16.33 12.75
N VAL A 280 29.96 15.06 13.11
CA VAL A 280 28.95 14.65 14.09
C VAL A 280 29.59 14.17 15.38
N GLY A 281 28.98 14.51 16.51
CA GLY A 281 29.19 13.82 17.78
C GLY A 281 28.12 12.75 17.96
N ILE A 282 28.49 11.58 18.50
CA ILE A 282 27.54 10.50 18.76
C ILE A 282 27.68 10.00 20.19
N GLY A 283 26.55 9.88 20.89
CA GLY A 283 26.45 9.28 22.21
C GLY A 283 25.49 8.10 22.25
N VAL A 284 25.89 6.99 22.89
CA VAL A 284 25.05 5.79 23.03
C VAL A 284 24.96 5.35 24.49
N HIS A 285 23.74 5.09 24.95
CA HIS A 285 23.48 4.60 26.31
C HIS A 285 22.37 3.55 26.34
N THR A 286 22.56 2.51 27.14
CA THR A 286 21.61 1.41 27.32
C THR A 286 21.06 1.45 28.74
N GLY A 287 19.73 1.43 28.88
CA GLY A 287 19.10 1.49 30.20
C GLY A 287 17.60 1.23 30.17
N LEU A 288 16.98 1.27 31.34
CA LEU A 288 15.53 1.11 31.49
C LEU A 288 14.83 2.45 31.26
N LEU A 289 13.90 2.46 30.30
CA LEU A 289 13.04 3.58 30.00
C LEU A 289 11.58 3.14 29.90
N VAL A 290 10.66 4.09 29.83
CA VAL A 290 9.26 3.83 29.49
C VAL A 290 9.03 4.25 28.06
N GLU A 291 8.46 3.37 27.25
CA GLU A 291 8.07 3.65 25.87
C GLU A 291 6.58 3.39 25.65
N GLY A 292 5.94 4.17 24.77
CA GLY A 292 4.53 4.01 24.39
C GLY A 292 3.87 5.32 23.97
N LEU A 293 2.55 5.29 23.73
CA LEU A 293 1.74 6.48 23.46
C LEU A 293 1.61 7.35 24.70
N LEU A 294 2.09 8.59 24.58
CA LEU A 294 2.01 9.67 25.57
C LEU A 294 1.15 10.80 25.00
N GLY A 295 0.57 11.62 25.87
CA GLY A 295 -0.20 12.81 25.48
C GLY A 295 -1.60 12.88 26.09
N GLY A 296 -2.36 13.87 25.63
CA GLY A 296 -3.71 14.17 26.12
C GLY A 296 -4.81 13.38 25.42
N GLN A 297 -6.04 13.90 25.51
CA GLN A 297 -7.19 13.31 24.81
C GLN A 297 -7.11 13.51 23.29
N ASN A 298 -6.69 14.71 22.86
CA ASN A 298 -6.72 15.11 21.45
C ASN A 298 -5.41 14.86 20.70
N VAL A 299 -4.27 14.88 21.40
CA VAL A 299 -2.94 14.75 20.81
C VAL A 299 -2.17 13.69 21.57
N ARG A 300 -1.78 12.63 20.85
CA ARG A 300 -0.93 11.55 21.36
C ARG A 300 0.21 11.28 20.40
N PHE A 301 1.36 10.92 20.94
CA PHE A 301 2.57 10.60 20.19
C PHE A 301 3.31 9.46 20.89
N TYR A 302 3.95 8.60 20.11
CA TYR A 302 4.78 7.53 20.68
C TYR A 302 6.12 8.12 21.10
N ASP A 303 6.42 8.10 22.40
CA ASP A 303 7.70 8.55 22.91
C ASP A 303 8.33 7.64 23.94
N VAL A 304 9.61 7.91 24.18
CA VAL A 304 10.43 7.30 25.21
C VAL A 304 10.70 8.35 26.29
N ILE A 305 10.51 7.97 27.54
CA ILE A 305 10.79 8.84 28.70
C ILE A 305 11.59 8.08 29.74
N GLY A 306 12.47 8.80 30.42
CA GLY A 306 13.28 8.26 31.51
C GLY A 306 14.68 8.82 31.53
N ASP A 307 15.37 8.55 32.63
CA ASP A 307 16.75 8.99 32.86
C ASP A 307 17.73 8.46 31.80
N THR A 308 17.46 7.30 31.20
CA THR A 308 18.23 6.74 30.07
C THR A 308 18.25 7.68 28.86
N VAL A 309 17.16 8.39 28.56
CA VAL A 309 17.11 9.33 27.42
C VAL A 309 18.05 10.51 27.68
N ASN A 310 17.90 11.14 28.84
CA ASN A 310 18.73 12.28 29.24
C ASN A 310 20.22 11.91 29.35
N THR A 311 20.52 10.69 29.82
CA THR A 311 21.89 10.21 29.94
C THR A 311 22.55 10.03 28.57
N ALA A 312 21.83 9.48 27.59
CA ALA A 312 22.31 9.31 26.22
C ALA A 312 22.63 10.67 25.56
N GLU A 313 21.70 11.62 25.65
CA GLU A 313 21.85 13.00 25.14
C GLU A 313 23.10 13.67 25.73
N ARG A 314 23.40 13.44 27.00
CA ARG A 314 24.55 14.06 27.66
C ARG A 314 25.86 13.39 27.28
N ILE A 315 25.87 12.08 27.09
CA ILE A 315 27.04 11.38 26.55
C ILE A 315 27.36 11.90 25.15
N GLU A 316 26.33 12.13 24.33
CA GLU A 316 26.49 12.75 23.02
C GLU A 316 27.19 14.10 23.17
N LYS A 317 26.76 14.98 24.08
CA LYS A 317 27.36 16.32 24.29
C LYS A 317 28.85 16.32 24.64
N PHE A 318 29.41 15.21 25.12
CA PHE A 318 30.85 15.07 25.36
C PHE A 318 31.63 14.66 24.10
N ALA A 319 30.94 14.15 23.07
CA ALA A 319 31.54 13.70 21.83
C ALA A 319 31.98 14.88 20.95
N GLY A 320 33.27 14.95 20.66
CA GLY A 320 33.82 15.82 19.63
C GLY A 320 33.34 15.45 18.22
N ALA A 321 33.68 16.28 17.24
CA ALA A 321 33.41 15.99 15.84
C ALA A 321 34.15 14.70 15.42
N GLY A 322 33.38 13.70 14.96
CA GLY A 322 33.88 12.39 14.56
C GLY A 322 34.05 11.40 15.73
N GLU A 323 33.70 11.76 16.96
CA GLU A 323 33.78 10.88 18.12
C GLU A 323 32.46 10.14 18.38
N ILE A 324 32.58 8.90 18.85
CA ILE A 324 31.45 8.08 19.31
C ILE A 324 31.74 7.65 20.74
N TRP A 325 30.92 8.08 21.69
CA TRP A 325 31.03 7.69 23.09
C TRP A 325 29.89 6.77 23.52
N ILE A 326 30.24 5.69 24.22
CA ILE A 326 29.27 4.75 24.77
C ILE A 326 29.38 4.65 26.29
N SER A 327 28.26 4.52 26.98
CA SER A 327 28.25 4.26 28.42
C SER A 327 28.83 2.88 28.78
N GLU A 328 29.26 2.72 30.04
CA GLU A 328 29.60 1.40 30.59
C GLU A 328 28.45 0.38 30.43
N ASP A 329 27.20 0.81 30.67
CA ASP A 329 26.03 -0.04 30.48
C ASP A 329 25.93 -0.54 29.03
N THR A 330 26.10 0.32 28.03
CA THR A 330 26.11 -0.09 26.62
C THR A 330 27.22 -1.09 26.36
N ARG A 331 28.45 -0.80 26.81
CA ARG A 331 29.60 -1.70 26.64
C ARG A 331 29.37 -3.08 27.23
N LEU A 332 28.69 -3.17 28.38
CA LEU A 332 28.35 -4.44 29.03
C LEU A 332 27.26 -5.24 28.30
N ASN A 333 26.46 -4.58 27.45
CA ASN A 333 25.42 -5.22 26.63
C ASN A 333 25.88 -5.50 25.19
N LEU A 334 27.14 -5.22 24.84
CA LEU A 334 27.71 -5.62 23.55
C LEU A 334 28.13 -7.08 23.58
N SER A 335 27.92 -7.79 22.47
CA SER A 335 28.43 -9.15 22.27
C SER A 335 29.96 -9.18 22.31
N ASN A 336 30.60 -8.17 21.72
CA ASN A 336 32.04 -7.97 21.76
C ASN A 336 32.39 -6.68 22.50
N LYS A 337 33.03 -6.83 23.66
CA LYS A 337 33.41 -5.68 24.49
C LYS A 337 34.43 -4.82 23.77
N ILE A 338 34.11 -3.55 23.61
CA ILE A 338 35.03 -2.56 23.07
C ILE A 338 36.07 -2.24 24.15
N ALA A 339 37.34 -2.40 23.79
CA ALA A 339 38.47 -1.87 24.53
C ALA A 339 38.85 -0.52 23.91
N GLY A 340 39.11 0.49 24.73
CA GLY A 340 39.39 1.84 24.23
C GLY A 340 39.64 2.85 25.32
N GLU A 341 39.85 4.10 24.91
CA GLU A 341 39.95 5.23 25.81
C GLU A 341 38.69 5.33 26.67
N GLN A 342 38.87 5.49 27.98
CA GLN A 342 37.78 5.69 28.91
C GLN A 342 37.91 7.07 29.56
N ARG A 343 36.77 7.72 29.79
CA ARG A 343 36.68 8.98 30.54
C ARG A 343 35.62 8.87 31.61
N GLN A 344 35.79 9.63 32.68
CA GLN A 344 34.72 9.88 33.64
C GLN A 344 34.04 11.19 33.29
N VAL A 345 32.74 11.14 33.07
CA VAL A 345 31.93 12.32 32.75
C VAL A 345 30.91 12.55 33.86
N THR A 346 30.79 13.81 34.28
CA THR A 346 29.79 14.20 35.28
C THR A 346 28.49 14.54 34.56
N VAL A 347 27.47 13.73 34.78
CA VAL A 347 26.14 13.89 34.19
C VAL A 347 25.26 14.58 35.24
N LYS A 348 24.94 15.87 35.07
CA LYS A 348 24.07 16.62 36.01
C LYS A 348 22.79 15.84 36.38
N GLY A 349 22.55 15.59 37.66
CA GLY A 349 21.45 14.74 38.15
C GLY A 349 21.87 13.29 38.46
N LYS A 350 23.13 12.93 38.25
CA LYS A 350 23.79 11.75 38.80
C LYS A 350 24.77 12.18 39.88
N ASP A 351 24.75 11.49 41.01
CA ASP A 351 25.66 11.76 42.13
C ASP A 351 27.08 11.25 41.87
N GLN A 352 27.22 10.24 41.00
CA GLN A 352 28.52 9.63 40.68
C GLN A 352 28.90 9.89 39.20
N PRO A 353 30.18 10.19 38.92
CA PRO A 353 30.68 10.27 37.55
C PRO A 353 30.45 8.95 36.81
N MET A 354 29.99 9.04 35.57
CA MET A 354 29.77 7.88 34.70
C MET A 354 31.02 7.58 33.89
N LYS A 355 31.36 6.30 33.76
CA LYS A 355 32.39 5.85 32.83
C LYS A 355 31.82 5.76 31.42
N VAL A 356 32.52 6.38 30.48
CA VAL A 356 32.24 6.32 29.05
C VAL A 356 33.47 5.82 28.30
N TYR A 357 33.24 5.16 27.17
CA TYR A 357 34.25 4.53 26.35
C TYR A 357 34.18 5.08 24.92
N LEU A 358 35.33 5.43 24.37
CA LEU A 358 35.44 5.85 22.98
C LEU A 358 35.35 4.63 22.07
N VAL A 359 34.51 4.72 21.05
CA VAL A 359 34.43 3.73 19.97
C VAL A 359 35.23 4.25 18.79
N LEU A 360 36.28 3.50 18.43
CA LEU A 360 37.08 3.73 17.24
C LEU A 360 36.42 3.14 16.00
#